data_AF-A0A9J6EBQ7-F1
#
_entry.id   AF-A0A9J6EBQ7-F1
#
_cell.length_a   1.000
_cell.length_b   1.000
_cell.length_c   1.000
_cell.angle_alpha   90.00
_cell.angle_beta   90.00
_cell.angle_gamma   90.00
#
_symmetry.space_group_name_H-M   'P 1'
#
loop_
_entity.id
_entity.type
_entity.pdbx_description
1 polymer ?
#
loop_
_entity_poly.entity_id
_entity_poly.type
_entity_poly.pdbx_seq_one_letter_code
_entity_poly.pdbx_strand_id
1 'polypeptide(L)'
;MCVEAAGRRQQRQLKNGPGPLNTLGSLWHCVAALALSAVSVAHSVRRFPELAALSPPVELLHAYVALVGAGVLLLPFVAAAALVRVGNLANDGLEDDHDDDEDAKRSSSLPRLFWRHGPPTAAALHAASALCLLLPRLIANAACIGYGLRPTGDVWRTDLDVVMSPRERQTAFFPENLAESPSDADPPSVEFVNYVLALVVCALRYPMVAWDSKRCFSLLFALYMALCAMQRILLIPAASVLYKAHVAGAVPPSLLTDPATVLLLLVAHGASVALSGPVLYCTATLDRRRGAGAGLLLVLLVLAALSGAPLAHDLVRAYASSRDCLMAAAAAAVTVQWVVWSAAAMSLLAPKKAPPPTYQCEKKRMVAAARRPDDDDYATLLDVWRPEPDEVMIICVHGYFVEKDYVTVNVFSHTKRKS
;
A
#
# COMPACT_ATOMS: atom_id res chain seq x y z
N MET A 1 -24.68 -20.34 15.98
CA MET A 1 -25.52 -19.15 16.27
C MET A 1 -25.27 -18.50 17.63
N CYS A 2 -25.55 -19.11 18.80
CA CYS A 2 -25.33 -18.42 20.09
C CYS A 2 -23.85 -18.15 20.44
N VAL A 3 -22.93 -19.01 20.00
CA VAL A 3 -21.48 -18.83 20.20
C VAL A 3 -20.91 -17.72 19.29
N GLU A 4 -21.41 -17.59 18.05
CA GLU A 4 -21.06 -16.47 17.14
C GLU A 4 -21.63 -15.12 17.61
N ALA A 5 -22.79 -15.11 18.25
CA ALA A 5 -23.38 -13.90 18.80
C ALA A 5 -22.61 -13.43 20.06
N ALA A 6 -22.10 -14.37 20.85
CA ALA A 6 -21.23 -14.08 21.99
C ALA A 6 -19.85 -13.55 21.55
N GLY A 7 -19.24 -14.13 20.51
CA GLY A 7 -18.00 -13.63 19.91
C GLY A 7 -18.13 -12.21 19.34
N ARG A 8 -19.23 -11.93 18.64
CA ARG A 8 -19.54 -10.57 18.12
C ARG A 8 -19.81 -9.55 19.24
N ARG A 9 -20.42 -9.97 20.36
CA ARG A 9 -20.59 -9.10 21.55
C ARG A 9 -19.26 -8.82 22.24
N GLN A 10 -18.34 -9.79 22.29
CA GLN A 10 -17.01 -9.61 22.86
C GLN A 10 -16.13 -8.68 22.00
N GLN A 11 -16.21 -8.80 20.66
CA GLN A 11 -15.61 -7.83 19.72
C GLN A 11 -16.22 -6.43 19.85
N ARG A 12 -17.54 -6.31 19.99
CA ARG A 12 -18.22 -5.01 20.20
C ARG A 12 -17.91 -4.37 21.56
N GLN A 13 -17.68 -5.17 22.61
CA GLN A 13 -17.21 -4.67 23.90
C GLN A 13 -15.74 -4.23 23.86
N LEU A 14 -14.88 -4.89 23.07
CA LEU A 14 -13.52 -4.41 22.77
C LEU A 14 -13.50 -3.17 21.86
N LYS A 15 -14.56 -2.96 21.05
CA LYS A 15 -14.79 -1.77 20.21
C LYS A 15 -15.15 -0.53 21.05
N ASN A 16 -15.72 -0.71 22.26
CA ASN A 16 -16.28 0.36 23.10
C ASN A 16 -15.71 0.48 24.54
N GLY A 17 -14.67 -0.28 24.90
CA GLY A 17 -13.94 -0.16 26.18
C GLY A 17 -12.59 0.56 26.01
N PRO A 18 -12.18 1.47 26.92
CA PRO A 18 -11.05 2.34 26.71
C PRO A 18 -9.73 1.64 27.08
N GLY A 19 -9.02 1.19 26.07
CA GLY A 19 -7.61 1.55 25.98
C GLY A 19 -7.46 2.48 24.77
N PRO A 20 -6.89 3.68 24.92
CA PRO A 20 -6.45 4.45 23.75
C PRO A 20 -5.34 3.71 22.98
N LEU A 21 -4.74 2.66 23.58
CA LEU A 21 -3.56 2.00 23.08
C LEU A 21 -3.81 1.13 21.84
N ASN A 22 -2.85 1.15 20.93
CA ASN A 22 -2.84 0.36 19.71
C ASN A 22 -2.39 -1.09 19.97
N THR A 23 -2.40 -1.93 18.94
CA THR A 23 -2.00 -3.34 19.00
C THR A 23 -0.53 -3.50 19.42
N LEU A 24 -0.19 -4.63 20.05
CA LEU A 24 1.18 -4.97 20.46
C LEU A 24 2.17 -4.90 19.29
N GLY A 25 1.76 -5.34 18.10
CA GLY A 25 2.57 -5.22 16.89
C GLY A 25 2.84 -3.76 16.50
N SER A 26 1.90 -2.84 16.75
CA SER A 26 2.09 -1.40 16.55
C SER A 26 3.07 -0.80 17.55
N LEU A 27 3.02 -1.24 18.81
CA LEU A 27 3.97 -0.84 19.84
C LEU A 27 5.40 -1.28 19.48
N TRP A 28 5.60 -2.54 19.06
CA TRP A 28 6.91 -3.01 18.63
C TRP A 28 7.43 -2.32 17.37
N HIS A 29 6.53 -2.05 16.42
CA HIS A 29 6.86 -1.24 15.25
C HIS A 29 7.33 0.17 15.65
N CYS A 30 6.65 0.82 16.61
CA CYS A 30 7.05 2.12 17.15
C CYS A 30 8.47 2.09 17.70
N VAL A 31 8.79 1.10 18.55
CA VAL A 31 10.12 0.95 19.14
C VAL A 31 11.19 0.78 18.06
N ALA A 32 10.96 -0.12 17.10
CA ALA A 32 11.89 -0.35 16.00
C ALA A 32 12.08 0.90 15.13
N ALA A 33 10.98 1.56 14.76
CA ALA A 33 10.98 2.78 13.94
C ALA A 33 11.75 3.92 14.62
N LEU A 34 11.49 4.18 15.91
CA LEU A 34 12.18 5.22 16.67
C LEU A 34 13.66 4.89 16.87
N ALA A 35 14.01 3.63 17.17
CA ALA A 35 15.40 3.21 17.35
C ALA A 35 16.22 3.40 16.07
N LEU A 36 15.72 2.89 14.93
CA LEU A 36 16.38 3.04 13.64
C LEU A 36 16.45 4.51 13.19
N SER A 37 15.39 5.28 13.45
CA SER A 37 15.38 6.71 13.12
C SER A 37 16.34 7.51 14.00
N ALA A 38 16.48 7.19 15.28
CA ALA A 38 17.45 7.82 16.18
C ALA A 38 18.89 7.57 15.71
N VAL A 39 19.23 6.34 15.30
CA VAL A 39 20.55 6.03 14.72
C VAL A 39 20.77 6.79 13.42
N SER A 40 19.75 6.84 12.56
CA SER A 40 19.80 7.58 11.28
C SER A 40 20.03 9.08 11.49
N VAL A 41 19.36 9.69 12.48
CA VAL A 41 19.56 11.09 12.87
C VAL A 41 20.97 11.30 13.42
N ALA A 42 21.45 10.42 14.30
CA ALA A 42 22.81 10.50 14.84
C ALA A 42 23.86 10.44 13.73
N HIS A 43 23.68 9.57 12.73
CA HIS A 43 24.56 9.52 11.57
C HIS A 43 24.50 10.81 10.73
N SER A 44 23.31 11.36 10.48
CA SER A 44 23.17 12.62 9.74
C SER A 44 23.85 13.78 10.47
N VAL A 45 23.65 13.91 11.78
CA VAL A 45 24.31 14.95 12.59
C VAL A 45 25.84 14.80 12.55
N ARG A 46 26.37 13.57 12.58
CA ARG A 46 27.82 13.33 12.48
C ARG A 46 28.42 13.67 11.12
N ARG A 47 27.65 13.49 10.03
CA ARG A 47 28.09 13.81 8.65
C ARG A 47 28.00 15.31 8.33
N PHE A 48 27.19 16.06 9.07
CA PHE A 48 26.96 17.47 8.78
C PHE A 48 28.24 18.34 8.80
N PRO A 49 29.16 18.22 9.78
CA PRO A 49 30.41 18.98 9.77
C PRO A 49 31.31 18.66 8.57
N GLU A 50 31.35 17.40 8.15
CA GLU A 50 32.11 16.96 6.96
C GLU A 50 31.56 17.64 5.70
N LEU A 51 30.23 17.66 5.55
CA LEU A 51 29.58 18.34 4.44
C LEU A 51 29.75 19.86 4.51
N ALA A 52 29.65 20.46 5.69
CA ALA A 52 29.81 21.92 5.86
C ALA A 52 31.25 22.37 5.59
N ALA A 53 32.24 21.54 5.94
CA ALA A 53 33.66 21.82 5.67
C ALA A 53 33.99 21.90 4.18
N LEU A 54 33.20 21.24 3.31
CA LEU A 54 33.32 21.34 1.86
C LEU A 54 32.92 22.70 1.29
N SER A 55 32.30 23.56 2.10
CA SER A 55 31.69 24.82 1.64
C SER A 55 30.79 24.64 0.40
N PRO A 56 29.80 23.72 0.46
CA PRO A 56 28.89 23.47 -0.65
C PRO A 56 27.98 24.67 -0.90
N PRO A 57 27.28 24.71 -2.07
CA PRO A 57 26.22 25.66 -2.31
C PRO A 57 25.22 25.69 -1.15
N VAL A 58 24.80 26.90 -0.76
CA VAL A 58 23.97 27.12 0.43
C VAL A 58 22.63 26.39 0.31
N GLU A 59 22.09 26.28 -0.90
CA GLU A 59 20.87 25.56 -1.21
C GLU A 59 20.97 24.07 -0.85
N LEU A 60 22.14 23.46 -1.08
CA LEU A 60 22.38 22.05 -0.76
C LEU A 60 22.38 21.83 0.75
N LEU A 61 23.03 22.73 1.49
CA LEU A 61 23.09 22.68 2.95
C LEU A 61 21.69 22.90 3.57
N HIS A 62 20.94 23.86 3.04
CA HIS A 62 19.55 24.10 3.45
C HIS A 62 18.67 22.89 3.16
N ALA A 63 18.78 22.27 1.98
CA ALA A 63 18.04 21.06 1.65
C ALA A 63 18.39 19.90 2.60
N TYR A 64 19.67 19.71 2.92
CA TYR A 64 20.13 18.70 3.87
C TYR A 64 19.50 18.90 5.26
N VAL A 65 19.60 20.11 5.81
CA VAL A 65 19.06 20.44 7.14
C VAL A 65 17.52 20.34 7.15
N ALA A 66 16.86 20.81 6.08
CA ALA A 66 15.40 20.73 5.95
C ALA A 66 14.91 19.28 5.91
N LEU A 67 15.61 18.39 5.20
CA LEU A 67 15.27 16.97 5.13
C LEU A 67 15.47 16.27 6.49
N VAL A 68 16.60 16.49 7.16
CA VAL A 68 16.82 15.93 8.51
C VAL A 68 15.78 16.46 9.49
N GLY A 69 15.51 17.78 9.48
CA GLY A 69 14.51 18.42 10.31
C GLY A 69 13.10 17.89 10.07
N ALA A 70 12.69 17.73 8.81
CA ALA A 70 11.40 17.13 8.45
C ALA A 70 11.29 15.68 8.92
N GLY A 71 12.37 14.89 8.77
CA GLY A 71 12.44 13.52 9.26
C GLY A 71 12.20 13.43 10.77
N VAL A 72 12.88 14.28 11.56
CA VAL A 72 12.75 14.37 13.02
C VAL A 72 11.37 14.86 13.44
N LEU A 73 10.83 15.87 12.75
CA LEU A 73 9.52 16.46 13.05
C LEU A 73 8.38 15.44 12.93
N LEU A 74 8.51 14.45 12.04
CA LEU A 74 7.51 13.40 11.86
C LEU A 74 7.54 12.33 12.96
N LEU A 75 8.66 12.13 13.66
CA LEU A 75 8.81 11.08 14.70
C LEU A 75 7.79 11.15 15.85
N PRO A 76 7.46 12.31 16.46
CA PRO A 76 6.42 12.35 17.48
C PRO A 76 5.05 11.93 16.95
N PHE A 77 4.74 12.22 15.68
CA PHE A 77 3.49 11.79 15.05
C PHE A 77 3.49 10.29 14.75
N VAL A 78 4.63 9.72 14.34
CA VAL A 78 4.81 8.26 14.23
C VAL A 78 4.53 7.61 15.57
N ALA A 79 5.13 8.12 16.66
CA ALA A 79 4.93 7.60 17.99
C ALA A 79 3.46 7.70 18.42
N ALA A 80 2.83 8.86 18.27
CA ALA A 80 1.43 9.05 18.62
C ALA A 80 0.51 8.09 17.85
N ALA A 81 0.69 7.95 16.52
CA ALA A 81 -0.13 7.07 15.69
C ALA A 81 0.13 5.57 15.96
N ALA A 82 1.34 5.21 16.37
CA ALA A 82 1.69 3.83 16.68
C ALA A 82 1.26 3.42 18.10
N LEU A 83 1.26 4.36 19.05
CA LEU A 83 0.86 4.12 20.44
C LEU A 83 -0.64 4.21 20.63
N VAL A 84 -1.32 5.12 19.93
CA VAL A 84 -2.74 5.43 20.12
C VAL A 84 -3.55 5.08 18.87
N ARG A 85 -4.80 4.62 19.06
CA ARG A 85 -5.75 4.42 17.95
C ARG A 85 -6.16 5.77 17.36
N VAL A 86 -6.01 5.91 16.05
CA VAL A 86 -6.23 7.19 15.33
C VAL A 86 -7.51 7.21 14.50
N GLY A 87 -8.27 6.11 14.48
CA GLY A 87 -9.47 5.96 13.66
C GLY A 87 -9.18 5.62 12.20
N ASN A 88 -7.96 5.17 11.90
CA ASN A 88 -7.58 4.59 10.61
C ASN A 88 -7.59 3.07 10.75
N LEU A 89 -8.40 2.38 9.95
CA LEU A 89 -8.63 0.94 10.09
C LEU A 89 -7.32 0.14 9.96
N ALA A 90 -6.50 0.47 8.95
CA ALA A 90 -5.22 -0.18 8.69
C ALA A 90 -4.18 0.05 9.80
N ASN A 91 -4.19 1.23 10.41
CA ASN A 91 -3.29 1.58 11.51
C ASN A 91 -3.66 0.87 12.80
N ASP A 92 -4.97 0.82 13.07
CA ASP A 92 -5.51 0.36 14.34
C ASP A 92 -5.69 -1.17 14.36
N GLY A 93 -5.44 -1.84 13.23
CA GLY A 93 -5.58 -3.28 13.07
C GLY A 93 -7.04 -3.74 13.10
N LEU A 94 -7.94 -2.87 12.63
CA LEU A 94 -9.38 -3.14 12.56
C LEU A 94 -9.76 -3.55 11.15
N GLU A 95 -10.67 -4.51 11.05
CA GLU A 95 -11.19 -5.02 9.78
C GLU A 95 -12.38 -4.18 9.29
N ASP A 96 -12.62 -4.20 7.97
CA ASP A 96 -13.74 -3.52 7.32
C ASP A 96 -15.04 -4.34 7.55
N ASP A 97 -15.78 -3.99 8.61
CA ASP A 97 -17.07 -4.60 8.96
C ASP A 97 -18.19 -4.11 8.01
N HIS A 98 -18.65 -4.98 7.10
CA HIS A 98 -19.59 -4.62 6.03
C HIS A 98 -20.91 -3.95 6.49
N ASP A 99 -21.45 -4.35 7.65
CA ASP A 99 -22.74 -3.87 8.16
C ASP A 99 -22.67 -2.46 8.78
N ASP A 100 -21.58 -2.12 9.48
CA ASP A 100 -21.41 -0.80 10.11
C ASP A 100 -20.94 0.25 9.08
N ASP A 101 -20.36 -0.18 7.96
CA ASP A 101 -19.70 0.69 7.00
C ASP A 101 -20.64 1.30 5.94
N GLU A 102 -21.73 0.64 5.56
CA GLU A 102 -22.67 1.19 4.55
C GLU A 102 -23.36 2.49 5.04
N ASP A 103 -23.73 2.56 6.32
CA ASP A 103 -24.35 3.75 6.93
C ASP A 103 -23.33 4.89 7.13
N ALA A 104 -22.08 4.54 7.48
CA ALA A 104 -20.98 5.50 7.59
C ALA A 104 -20.57 6.05 6.21
N LYS A 105 -20.59 5.21 5.16
CA LYS A 105 -20.30 5.60 3.77
C LYS A 105 -21.38 6.50 3.17
N ARG A 106 -22.63 6.37 3.62
CA ARG A 106 -23.75 7.24 3.18
C ARG A 106 -23.68 8.66 3.69
N SER A 107 -23.07 8.89 4.85
CA SER A 107 -23.11 10.17 5.58
C SER A 107 -21.75 10.90 5.67
N SER A 108 -20.63 10.25 5.35
CA SER A 108 -19.29 10.81 5.56
C SER A 108 -18.78 11.69 4.40
N SER A 109 -18.04 12.75 4.76
CA SER A 109 -17.30 13.58 3.82
C SER A 109 -16.08 12.85 3.27
N LEU A 110 -15.64 13.21 2.05
CA LEU A 110 -14.46 12.60 1.39
C LEU A 110 -13.21 12.55 2.30
N PRO A 111 -12.82 13.61 3.02
CA PRO A 111 -11.60 13.59 3.84
C PRO A 111 -11.67 12.57 4.99
N ARG A 112 -12.84 12.44 5.64
CA ARG A 112 -13.03 11.45 6.72
C ARG A 112 -12.92 10.02 6.18
N LEU A 113 -13.39 9.81 4.96
CA LEU A 113 -13.35 8.52 4.31
C LEU A 113 -11.92 8.13 3.90
N PHE A 114 -11.17 9.07 3.30
CA PHE A 114 -9.74 8.89 3.02
C PHE A 114 -8.91 8.71 4.29
N TRP A 115 -9.28 9.36 5.39
CA TRP A 115 -8.61 9.13 6.68
C TRP A 115 -8.87 7.72 7.20
N ARG A 116 -10.13 7.28 7.23
CA ARG A 116 -10.54 5.97 7.76
C ARG A 116 -9.96 4.81 6.97
N HIS A 117 -10.02 4.89 5.64
CA HIS A 117 -9.57 3.84 4.71
C HIS A 117 -8.21 4.12 4.09
N GLY A 118 -7.46 5.10 4.62
CA GLY A 118 -6.13 5.43 4.15
C GLY A 118 -5.09 4.37 4.52
N PRO A 119 -3.83 4.56 4.10
CA PRO A 119 -2.75 3.64 4.47
C PRO A 119 -2.54 3.65 5.99
N PRO A 120 -1.90 2.63 6.57
CA PRO A 120 -1.59 2.58 8.00
C PRO A 120 -0.79 3.83 8.39
N THR A 121 -1.42 4.74 9.15
CA THR A 121 -0.93 6.10 9.41
C THR A 121 0.48 6.12 10.00
N ALA A 122 0.74 5.31 11.03
CA ALA A 122 2.07 5.23 11.66
C ALA A 122 3.15 4.79 10.67
N ALA A 123 2.87 3.76 9.88
CA ALA A 123 3.83 3.22 8.91
C ALA A 123 4.03 4.18 7.71
N ALA A 124 2.98 4.88 7.28
CA ALA A 124 3.08 5.89 6.23
C ALA A 124 3.92 7.10 6.68
N LEU A 125 3.71 7.58 7.91
CA LEU A 125 4.52 8.64 8.53
C LEU A 125 5.97 8.17 8.73
N HIS A 126 6.17 6.91 9.14
CA HIS A 126 7.50 6.31 9.29
C HIS A 126 8.22 6.22 7.93
N ALA A 127 7.54 5.81 6.87
CA ALA A 127 8.11 5.76 5.53
C ALA A 127 8.51 7.15 5.01
N ALA A 128 7.69 8.18 5.28
CA ALA A 128 8.02 9.57 4.96
C ALA A 128 9.24 10.06 5.76
N SER A 129 9.26 9.83 7.09
CA SER A 129 10.37 10.18 7.96
C SER A 129 11.67 9.48 7.54
N ALA A 130 11.61 8.17 7.30
CA ALA A 130 12.76 7.38 6.87
C ALA A 130 13.29 7.82 5.49
N LEU A 131 12.41 8.19 4.55
CA LEU A 131 12.84 8.78 3.27
C LEU A 131 13.55 10.11 3.48
N CYS A 132 12.98 11.00 4.32
CA CYS A 132 13.60 12.27 4.67
C CYS A 132 14.95 12.12 5.37
N LEU A 133 15.21 11.01 6.08
CA LEU A 133 16.50 10.70 6.70
C LEU A 133 17.47 9.97 5.76
N LEU A 134 16.97 9.30 4.72
CA LEU A 134 17.77 8.62 3.71
C LEU A 134 18.33 9.57 2.65
N LEU A 135 17.53 10.56 2.21
CA LEU A 135 17.95 11.54 1.19
C LEU A 135 19.18 12.41 1.58
N PRO A 136 19.35 12.85 2.83
CA PRO A 136 20.55 13.57 3.28
C PRO A 136 21.84 12.77 3.08
N ARG A 137 21.82 11.45 3.36
CA ARG A 137 22.98 10.57 3.14
C ARG A 137 23.35 10.53 1.65
N LEU A 138 22.34 10.42 0.80
CA LEU A 138 22.44 10.48 -0.66
C LEU A 138 23.15 11.76 -1.13
N ILE A 139 22.68 12.91 -0.64
CA ILE A 139 23.23 14.24 -0.94
C ILE A 139 24.69 14.35 -0.46
N ALA A 140 24.96 13.98 0.79
CA ALA A 140 26.30 14.08 1.38
C ALA A 140 27.31 13.19 0.64
N ASN A 141 26.94 11.94 0.33
CA ASN A 141 27.82 11.03 -0.40
C ASN A 141 28.16 11.55 -1.80
N ALA A 142 27.17 12.10 -2.52
CA ALA A 142 27.40 12.68 -3.84
C ALA A 142 28.29 13.93 -3.76
N ALA A 143 28.07 14.80 -2.78
CA ALA A 143 28.93 15.96 -2.55
C ALA A 143 30.38 15.53 -2.30
N CYS A 144 30.63 14.57 -1.41
CA CYS A 144 31.98 14.07 -1.16
C CYS A 144 32.67 13.52 -2.43
N ILE A 145 31.92 12.88 -3.34
CA ILE A 145 32.45 12.43 -4.64
C ILE A 145 32.74 13.64 -5.55
N GLY A 146 31.81 14.59 -5.66
CA GLY A 146 31.98 15.78 -6.51
C GLY A 146 33.16 16.65 -6.11
N TYR A 147 33.46 16.74 -4.80
CA TYR A 147 34.64 17.44 -4.27
C TYR A 147 35.92 16.58 -4.26
N GLY A 148 35.88 15.34 -4.76
CA GLY A 148 37.05 14.46 -4.82
C GLY A 148 37.52 13.90 -3.47
N LEU A 149 36.71 13.99 -2.41
CA LEU A 149 37.00 13.37 -1.11
C LEU A 149 36.75 11.85 -1.09
N ARG A 150 36.01 11.34 -2.09
CA ARG A 150 35.78 9.92 -2.30
C ARG A 150 36.19 9.51 -3.72
N PRO A 151 36.64 8.26 -3.91
CA PRO A 151 36.99 7.77 -5.23
C PRO A 151 35.77 7.75 -6.15
N THR A 152 35.96 8.00 -7.44
CA THR A 152 34.89 8.00 -8.44
C THR A 152 34.22 6.63 -8.59
N GLY A 153 34.89 5.55 -8.20
CA GLY A 153 34.30 4.20 -8.10
C GLY A 153 33.10 4.11 -7.15
N ASP A 154 33.03 4.97 -6.12
CA ASP A 154 31.91 5.01 -5.15
C ASP A 154 30.58 5.46 -5.78
N VAL A 155 30.61 6.03 -7.00
CA VAL A 155 29.41 6.39 -7.76
C VAL A 155 28.49 5.19 -7.92
N TRP A 156 29.05 3.99 -8.12
CA TRP A 156 28.27 2.78 -8.37
C TRP A 156 27.89 2.03 -7.09
N ARG A 157 28.54 2.30 -5.95
CA ARG A 157 28.23 1.59 -4.70
C ARG A 157 26.82 1.88 -4.21
N THR A 158 26.05 0.85 -3.89
CA THR A 158 24.67 1.00 -3.40
C THR A 158 24.37 0.12 -2.19
N ASP A 159 23.28 0.44 -1.49
CA ASP A 159 22.77 -0.37 -0.37
C ASP A 159 22.26 -1.76 -0.82
N LEU A 160 22.13 -2.01 -2.12
CA LEU A 160 21.71 -3.31 -2.68
C LEU A 160 22.88 -4.18 -3.17
N ASP A 161 24.14 -3.74 -3.03
CA ASP A 161 25.31 -4.46 -3.53
C ASP A 161 25.49 -5.84 -2.85
N VAL A 162 24.92 -6.04 -1.65
CA VAL A 162 24.85 -7.34 -0.95
C VAL A 162 23.99 -8.36 -1.70
N VAL A 163 22.93 -7.90 -2.37
CA VAL A 163 21.97 -8.74 -3.10
C VAL A 163 22.31 -8.80 -4.58
N MET A 164 22.68 -7.65 -5.16
CA MET A 164 23.06 -7.48 -6.55
C MET A 164 24.56 -7.25 -6.62
N SER A 165 25.30 -8.36 -6.69
CA SER A 165 26.77 -8.35 -6.66
C SER A 165 27.37 -7.43 -7.73
N PRO A 166 28.33 -6.55 -7.37
CA PRO A 166 29.04 -5.67 -8.31
C PRO A 166 29.88 -6.37 -9.39
N ARG A 167 30.05 -7.70 -9.30
CA ARG A 167 31.03 -8.52 -10.05
C ARG A 167 30.97 -8.43 -11.58
N GLU A 168 29.92 -7.85 -12.16
CA GLU A 168 29.75 -7.75 -13.61
C GLU A 168 29.78 -6.29 -14.15
N ARG A 169 30.08 -5.30 -13.30
CA ARG A 169 30.13 -3.89 -13.73
C ARG A 169 31.30 -3.63 -14.68
N GLN A 170 31.02 -3.56 -15.97
CA GLN A 170 31.93 -3.05 -17.00
C GLN A 170 31.69 -1.55 -17.16
N THR A 171 32.40 -0.72 -16.39
CA THR A 171 32.31 0.73 -16.54
C THR A 171 33.12 1.17 -17.75
N ALA A 172 32.46 1.56 -18.84
CA ALA A 172 33.13 2.07 -20.05
C ALA A 172 33.89 3.41 -19.84
N PHE A 173 33.71 4.06 -18.69
CA PHE A 173 34.16 5.43 -18.41
C PHE A 173 35.40 5.54 -17.51
N PHE A 174 35.95 4.44 -16.98
CA PHE A 174 37.11 4.49 -16.09
C PHE A 174 38.21 3.53 -16.56
N PRO A 175 39.49 3.97 -16.55
CA PRO A 175 40.61 3.13 -16.95
C PRO A 175 40.73 1.91 -16.02
N GLU A 176 41.08 0.79 -16.63
CA GLU A 176 41.14 -0.60 -16.12
C GLU A 176 42.00 -0.82 -14.85
N ASN A 177 42.70 0.21 -14.38
CA ASN A 177 43.75 0.12 -13.35
C ASN A 177 43.35 0.54 -11.93
N LEU A 178 42.07 0.84 -11.67
CA LEU A 178 41.55 1.14 -10.32
C LEU A 178 40.58 0.08 -9.79
N ALA A 179 40.54 -1.10 -10.42
CA ALA A 179 39.84 -2.26 -9.90
C ALA A 179 40.56 -2.79 -8.65
N GLU A 180 40.42 -2.07 -7.53
CA GLU A 180 40.70 -2.61 -6.21
C GLU A 180 39.91 -3.93 -6.05
N SER A 181 40.63 -4.92 -5.51
CA SER A 181 40.15 -6.25 -5.11
C SER A 181 38.72 -6.18 -4.55
N PRO A 182 37.85 -7.17 -4.84
CA PRO A 182 36.45 -7.15 -4.42
C PRO A 182 36.39 -7.12 -2.89
N SER A 183 36.23 -5.94 -2.30
CA SER A 183 35.94 -5.82 -0.89
C SER A 183 34.60 -6.51 -0.64
N ASP A 184 34.50 -7.24 0.46
CA ASP A 184 33.24 -7.78 0.94
C ASP A 184 32.15 -6.69 0.85
N ALA A 185 30.98 -7.04 0.31
CA ALA A 185 29.91 -6.07 0.12
C ALA A 185 29.55 -5.44 1.47
N ASP A 186 29.66 -4.12 1.56
CA ASP A 186 29.29 -3.39 2.77
C ASP A 186 27.81 -3.68 3.12
N PRO A 187 27.47 -3.86 4.39
CA PRO A 187 26.10 -4.07 4.79
C PRO A 187 25.22 -2.88 4.38
N PRO A 188 23.92 -3.12 4.10
CA PRO A 188 23.01 -2.04 3.76
C PRO A 188 22.94 -1.05 4.91
N SER A 189 22.78 0.23 4.56
CA SER A 189 22.74 1.27 5.56
C SER A 189 21.54 1.20 6.48
N VAL A 190 21.73 1.70 7.71
CA VAL A 190 20.66 1.81 8.68
C VAL A 190 19.53 2.70 8.15
N GLU A 191 19.86 3.79 7.43
CA GLU A 191 18.86 4.67 6.83
C GLU A 191 18.01 3.93 5.77
N PHE A 192 18.64 3.10 4.94
CA PHE A 192 17.94 2.29 3.93
C PHE A 192 17.11 1.18 4.57
N VAL A 193 17.68 0.43 5.53
CA VAL A 193 16.98 -0.62 6.28
C VAL A 193 15.75 -0.05 7.00
N ASN A 194 15.87 1.13 7.61
CA ASN A 194 14.77 1.84 8.27
C ASN A 194 13.62 2.11 7.29
N TYR A 195 13.95 2.58 6.08
CA TYR A 195 12.97 2.84 5.03
C TYR A 195 12.34 1.55 4.47
N VAL A 196 13.12 0.50 4.23
CA VAL A 196 12.63 -0.81 3.79
C VAL A 196 11.64 -1.38 4.82
N LEU A 197 11.96 -1.31 6.12
CA LEU A 197 11.07 -1.75 7.19
C LEU A 197 9.71 -1.02 7.12
N ALA A 198 9.73 0.30 6.94
CA ALA A 198 8.51 1.09 6.85
C ALA A 198 7.62 0.67 5.65
N LEU A 199 8.25 0.41 4.49
CA LEU A 199 7.55 -0.06 3.29
C LEU A 199 6.95 -1.46 3.49
N VAL A 200 7.69 -2.38 4.10
CA VAL A 200 7.21 -3.74 4.38
C VAL A 200 6.01 -3.71 5.33
N VAL A 201 6.08 -2.91 6.40
CA VAL A 201 4.95 -2.78 7.33
C VAL A 201 3.72 -2.19 6.63
N CYS A 202 3.90 -1.19 5.75
CA CYS A 202 2.80 -0.66 4.94
C CYS A 202 2.18 -1.74 4.03
N ALA A 203 3.02 -2.52 3.34
CA ALA A 203 2.59 -3.54 2.39
C ALA A 203 1.86 -4.70 3.07
N LEU A 204 2.23 -5.02 4.31
CA LEU A 204 1.59 -6.10 5.08
C LEU A 204 0.31 -5.64 5.79
N ARG A 205 0.31 -4.47 6.45
CA ARG A 205 -0.84 -4.05 7.25
C ARG A 205 -2.02 -3.59 6.43
N TYR A 206 -1.77 -2.94 5.30
CA TYR A 206 -2.85 -2.30 4.57
C TYR A 206 -3.86 -3.31 3.97
N PRO A 207 -3.42 -4.40 3.31
CA PRO A 207 -4.34 -5.40 2.78
C PRO A 207 -5.11 -6.19 3.83
N MET A 208 -4.56 -6.32 5.05
CA MET A 208 -5.18 -7.10 6.13
C MET A 208 -6.57 -6.58 6.51
N VAL A 209 -6.84 -5.28 6.33
CA VAL A 209 -8.13 -4.66 6.64
C VAL A 209 -9.30 -5.33 5.91
N ALA A 210 -9.06 -5.77 4.67
CA ALA A 210 -10.08 -6.38 3.82
C ALA A 210 -9.99 -7.91 3.77
N TRP A 211 -9.17 -8.54 4.61
CA TRP A 211 -8.90 -9.98 4.54
C TRP A 211 -10.17 -10.81 4.76
N ASP A 212 -10.92 -10.50 5.82
CA ASP A 212 -12.12 -11.26 6.20
C ASP A 212 -13.30 -10.99 5.26
N SER A 213 -13.47 -9.75 4.82
CA SER A 213 -14.57 -9.37 3.92
C SER A 213 -14.33 -9.81 2.47
N LYS A 214 -13.11 -9.68 1.93
CA LYS A 214 -12.80 -9.90 0.51
C LYS A 214 -11.40 -10.49 0.29
N ARG A 215 -11.20 -11.76 0.65
CA ARG A 215 -9.91 -12.47 0.52
C ARG A 215 -9.20 -12.29 -0.82
N CYS A 216 -9.89 -12.50 -1.94
CA CYS A 216 -9.29 -12.36 -3.28
C CYS A 216 -8.80 -10.94 -3.55
N PHE A 217 -9.61 -9.93 -3.20
CA PHE A 217 -9.21 -8.53 -3.32
C PHE A 217 -8.03 -8.21 -2.41
N SER A 218 -8.05 -8.66 -1.15
CA SER A 218 -6.95 -8.44 -0.20
C SER A 218 -5.64 -9.07 -0.71
N LEU A 219 -5.68 -10.28 -1.28
CA LEU A 219 -4.49 -10.92 -1.88
C LEU A 219 -3.94 -10.13 -3.08
N LEU A 220 -4.80 -9.72 -4.01
CA LEU A 220 -4.38 -8.90 -5.15
C LEU A 220 -3.84 -7.54 -4.71
N PHE A 221 -4.47 -6.92 -3.71
CA PHE A 221 -4.02 -5.65 -3.15
C PHE A 221 -2.70 -5.78 -2.36
N ALA A 222 -2.48 -6.91 -1.69
CA ALA A 222 -1.20 -7.22 -1.05
C ALA A 222 -0.08 -7.37 -2.08
N LEU A 223 -0.33 -8.11 -3.17
CA LEU A 223 0.62 -8.22 -4.27
C LEU A 223 0.93 -6.84 -4.88
N TYR A 224 -0.10 -6.02 -5.10
CA TYR A 224 0.04 -4.65 -5.57
C TYR A 224 0.94 -3.81 -4.65
N MET A 225 0.68 -3.82 -3.34
CA MET A 225 1.48 -3.06 -2.38
C MET A 225 2.92 -3.57 -2.29
N ALA A 226 3.13 -4.88 -2.41
CA ALA A 226 4.46 -5.49 -2.46
C ALA A 226 5.24 -5.07 -3.71
N LEU A 227 4.59 -5.02 -4.88
CA LEU A 227 5.20 -4.52 -6.12
C LEU A 227 5.57 -3.02 -5.99
N CYS A 228 4.69 -2.21 -5.41
CA CYS A 228 4.98 -0.79 -5.12
C CYS A 228 6.18 -0.63 -4.18
N ALA A 229 6.26 -1.46 -3.12
CA ALA A 229 7.38 -1.45 -2.20
C ALA A 229 8.68 -1.88 -2.89
N MET A 230 8.67 -2.99 -3.63
CA MET A 230 9.82 -3.50 -4.37
C MET A 230 10.35 -2.47 -5.37
N GLN A 231 9.45 -1.82 -6.12
CA GLN A 231 9.81 -0.74 -7.02
C GLN A 231 10.57 0.38 -6.30
N ARG A 232 10.10 0.82 -5.12
CA ARG A 232 10.76 1.87 -4.33
C ARG A 232 12.10 1.42 -3.77
N ILE A 233 12.23 0.15 -3.38
CA ILE A 233 13.47 -0.47 -2.89
C ILE A 233 14.53 -0.49 -4.01
N LEU A 234 14.14 -0.73 -5.26
CA LEU A 234 15.04 -0.70 -6.42
C LEU A 234 15.35 0.72 -6.90
N LEU A 235 14.32 1.58 -6.96
CA LEU A 235 14.42 2.89 -7.58
C LEU A 235 15.29 3.88 -6.79
N ILE A 236 15.27 3.83 -5.45
CA ILE A 236 16.07 4.78 -4.65
C ILE A 236 17.58 4.53 -4.80
N PRO A 237 18.10 3.29 -4.64
CA PRO A 237 19.49 2.99 -4.93
C PRO A 237 19.89 3.31 -6.37
N ALA A 238 19.01 3.04 -7.34
CA ALA A 238 19.28 3.34 -8.73
C ALA A 238 19.36 4.86 -9.00
N ALA A 239 18.42 5.63 -8.43
CA ALA A 239 18.45 7.09 -8.46
C ALA A 239 19.65 7.67 -7.69
N SER A 240 20.18 6.95 -6.69
CA SER A 240 21.42 7.31 -6.01
C SER A 240 22.61 7.30 -6.93
N VAL A 241 22.74 6.26 -7.74
CA VAL A 241 23.80 6.15 -8.73
C VAL A 241 23.66 7.27 -9.76
N LEU A 242 22.45 7.50 -10.29
CA LEU A 242 22.21 8.61 -11.21
C LEU A 242 22.60 9.96 -10.60
N TYR A 243 22.15 10.25 -9.37
CA TYR A 243 22.45 11.52 -8.69
C TYR A 243 23.96 11.71 -8.46
N LYS A 244 24.64 10.68 -7.94
CA LYS A 244 26.10 10.68 -7.74
C LYS A 244 26.84 10.86 -9.06
N ALA A 245 26.40 10.19 -10.12
CA ALA A 245 27.03 10.27 -11.43
C ALA A 245 26.89 11.67 -12.04
N HIS A 246 25.73 12.34 -11.87
CA HIS A 246 25.55 13.73 -12.32
C HIS A 246 26.48 14.68 -11.57
N VAL A 247 26.58 14.55 -10.25
CA VAL A 247 27.47 15.39 -9.43
C VAL A 247 28.95 15.13 -9.76
N ALA A 248 29.32 13.88 -10.07
CA ALA A 248 30.66 13.51 -10.49
C ALA A 248 31.00 13.86 -11.95
N GLY A 249 30.03 14.33 -12.74
CA GLY A 249 30.22 14.57 -14.18
C GLY A 249 30.45 13.31 -15.02
N ALA A 250 30.05 12.13 -14.52
CA ALA A 250 30.33 10.82 -15.12
C ALA A 250 29.20 10.32 -16.04
N VAL A 251 28.19 11.13 -16.34
CA VAL A 251 26.99 10.73 -17.11
C VAL A 251 27.11 11.25 -18.55
N PRO A 252 26.85 10.42 -19.60
CA PRO A 252 26.67 10.91 -20.96
C PRO A 252 25.50 11.90 -21.02
N PRO A 253 25.35 12.76 -22.04
CA PRO A 253 24.26 13.74 -22.09
C PRO A 253 22.90 13.08 -21.84
N SER A 254 22.33 13.31 -20.65
CA SER A 254 21.08 12.75 -20.14
C SER A 254 19.92 13.71 -20.42
N LEU A 255 18.68 13.21 -20.32
CA LEU A 255 17.51 14.10 -20.40
C LEU A 255 17.41 14.97 -19.14
N LEU A 256 17.82 14.41 -17.99
CA LEU A 256 17.93 15.13 -16.73
C LEU A 256 19.30 15.80 -16.68
N THR A 257 19.35 17.10 -16.93
CA THR A 257 20.61 17.85 -16.92
C THR A 257 21.05 18.27 -15.51
N ASP A 258 20.15 18.21 -14.54
CA ASP A 258 20.36 18.78 -13.20
C ASP A 258 20.09 17.76 -12.07
N PRO A 259 21.00 17.62 -11.09
CA PRO A 259 20.84 16.70 -9.97
C PRO A 259 19.60 16.99 -9.11
N ALA A 260 19.18 18.24 -8.96
CA ALA A 260 17.96 18.55 -8.20
C ALA A 260 16.70 18.03 -8.90
N THR A 261 16.69 18.01 -10.23
CA THR A 261 15.61 17.41 -11.03
C THR A 261 15.49 15.90 -10.78
N VAL A 262 16.60 15.16 -10.65
CA VAL A 262 16.58 13.72 -10.29
C VAL A 262 15.88 13.51 -8.94
N LEU A 263 16.22 14.33 -7.94
CA LEU A 263 15.64 14.24 -6.61
C LEU A 263 14.14 14.60 -6.61
N LEU A 264 13.76 15.67 -7.33
CA LEU A 264 12.38 16.10 -7.47
C LEU A 264 11.52 15.01 -8.12
N LEU A 265 11.97 14.43 -9.23
CA LEU A 265 11.25 13.36 -9.92
C LEU A 265 11.17 12.10 -9.06
N LEU A 266 12.23 11.75 -8.32
CA LEU A 266 12.21 10.62 -7.39
C LEU A 266 11.14 10.79 -6.32
N VAL A 267 11.07 11.97 -5.69
CA VAL A 267 10.06 12.28 -4.66
C VAL A 267 8.66 12.34 -5.26
N ALA A 268 8.48 12.99 -6.40
CA ALA A 268 7.18 13.10 -7.09
C ALA A 268 6.65 11.73 -7.53
N HIS A 269 7.53 10.88 -8.09
CA HIS A 269 7.18 9.52 -8.47
C HIS A 269 6.84 8.67 -7.24
N GLY A 270 7.67 8.73 -6.20
CA GLY A 270 7.42 8.02 -4.95
C GLY A 270 6.11 8.43 -4.27
N ALA A 271 5.77 9.72 -4.27
CA ALA A 271 4.51 10.23 -3.76
C ALA A 271 3.31 9.73 -4.58
N SER A 272 3.42 9.76 -5.90
CA SER A 272 2.40 9.22 -6.80
C SER A 272 2.15 7.73 -6.50
N VAL A 273 3.23 6.96 -6.32
CA VAL A 273 3.16 5.53 -5.98
C VAL A 273 2.61 5.26 -4.58
N ALA A 274 2.91 6.11 -3.61
CA ALA A 274 2.34 5.98 -2.27
C ALA A 274 0.83 6.30 -2.23
N LEU A 275 0.37 7.27 -3.03
CA LEU A 275 -1.02 7.71 -3.06
C LEU A 275 -1.95 6.79 -3.88
N SER A 276 -1.41 6.03 -4.83
CA SER A 276 -2.22 5.15 -5.68
C SER A 276 -2.85 3.99 -4.92
N GLY A 277 -2.15 3.41 -3.93
CA GLY A 277 -2.70 2.34 -3.07
C GLY A 277 -3.98 2.76 -2.35
N PRO A 278 -4.00 3.90 -1.63
CA PRO A 278 -5.22 4.40 -1.00
C PRO A 278 -6.36 4.74 -1.95
N VAL A 279 -6.06 5.30 -3.12
CA VAL A 279 -7.07 5.55 -4.14
C VAL A 279 -7.66 4.25 -4.67
N LEU A 280 -6.82 3.25 -4.94
CA LEU A 280 -7.25 1.92 -5.37
C LEU A 280 -8.10 1.21 -4.30
N TYR A 281 -7.68 1.28 -3.03
CA TYR A 281 -8.43 0.70 -1.92
C TYR A 281 -9.79 1.36 -1.75
N CYS A 282 -9.83 2.70 -1.71
CA CYS A 282 -11.05 3.48 -1.59
C CYS A 282 -12.00 3.21 -2.77
N THR A 283 -11.50 3.19 -4.01
CA THR A 283 -12.35 2.90 -5.19
C THR A 283 -12.94 1.50 -5.20
N ALA A 284 -12.17 0.50 -4.78
CA ALA A 284 -12.61 -0.88 -4.74
C ALA A 284 -13.61 -1.18 -3.60
N THR A 285 -13.54 -0.42 -2.51
CA THR A 285 -14.40 -0.59 -1.32
C THR A 285 -15.63 0.34 -1.33
N LEU A 286 -15.59 1.45 -2.09
CA LEU A 286 -16.62 2.49 -2.11
C LEU A 286 -17.30 2.55 -3.48
N ASP A 287 -18.14 1.55 -3.76
CA ASP A 287 -18.86 1.37 -5.02
C ASP A 287 -19.55 2.65 -5.53
N ARG A 288 -20.05 3.49 -4.62
CA ARG A 288 -20.76 4.73 -4.94
C ARG A 288 -19.88 5.83 -5.55
N ARG A 289 -18.57 5.78 -5.38
CA ARG A 289 -17.62 6.82 -5.84
C ARG A 289 -16.62 6.32 -6.87
N ARG A 290 -16.88 5.18 -7.51
CA ARG A 290 -15.98 4.57 -8.50
C ARG A 290 -15.55 5.52 -9.61
N GLY A 291 -16.47 6.31 -10.17
CA GLY A 291 -16.14 7.27 -11.23
C GLY A 291 -15.12 8.34 -10.77
N ALA A 292 -15.36 8.95 -9.61
CA ALA A 292 -14.45 9.97 -9.07
C ALA A 292 -13.07 9.40 -8.72
N GLY A 293 -13.02 8.22 -8.11
CA GLY A 293 -11.75 7.62 -7.76
C GLY A 293 -11.01 6.99 -8.95
N ALA A 294 -11.71 6.52 -9.99
CA ALA A 294 -11.07 6.15 -11.26
C ALA A 294 -10.43 7.37 -11.95
N GLY A 295 -11.10 8.52 -11.92
CA GLY A 295 -10.53 9.79 -12.36
C GLY A 295 -9.27 10.18 -11.56
N LEU A 296 -9.31 10.05 -10.23
CA LEU A 296 -8.15 10.33 -9.39
C LEU A 296 -6.99 9.36 -9.65
N LEU A 297 -7.28 8.07 -9.87
CA LEU A 297 -6.26 7.08 -10.22
C LEU A 297 -5.62 7.40 -11.59
N LEU A 298 -6.41 7.87 -12.56
CA LEU A 298 -5.89 8.32 -13.84
C LEU A 298 -4.97 9.54 -13.69
N VAL A 299 -5.34 10.52 -12.87
CA VAL A 299 -4.47 11.67 -12.56
C VAL A 299 -3.16 11.20 -11.93
N LEU A 300 -3.21 10.30 -10.96
CA LEU A 300 -2.01 9.73 -10.35
C LEU A 300 -1.16 8.94 -11.34
N LEU A 301 -1.78 8.23 -12.29
CA LEU A 301 -1.10 7.53 -13.37
C LEU A 301 -0.37 8.52 -14.30
N VAL A 302 -1.00 9.64 -14.65
CA VAL A 302 -0.36 10.71 -15.44
C VAL A 302 0.80 11.36 -14.67
N LEU A 303 0.65 11.62 -13.36
CA LEU A 303 1.73 12.18 -12.55
C LEU A 303 2.90 11.20 -12.36
N ALA A 304 2.60 9.93 -12.10
CA ALA A 304 3.59 8.86 -12.08
C ALA A 304 4.27 8.73 -13.44
N ALA A 305 3.54 9.06 -14.52
CA ALA A 305 4.07 9.00 -15.86
C ALA A 305 5.08 10.09 -16.18
N LEU A 306 4.69 11.33 -15.91
CA LEU A 306 5.52 12.50 -16.08
C LEU A 306 6.78 12.45 -15.22
N SER A 307 6.68 11.87 -14.02
CA SER A 307 7.83 11.72 -13.11
C SER A 307 8.68 10.48 -13.40
N GLY A 308 8.07 9.35 -13.77
CA GLY A 308 8.73 8.07 -13.93
C GLY A 308 9.38 7.85 -15.29
N ALA A 309 8.81 8.39 -16.38
CA ALA A 309 9.36 8.19 -17.72
C ALA A 309 10.76 8.80 -17.91
N PRO A 310 11.05 10.04 -17.46
CA PRO A 310 12.41 10.59 -17.55
C PRO A 310 13.42 9.79 -16.72
N LEU A 311 13.01 9.37 -15.51
CA LEU A 311 13.85 8.52 -14.65
C LEU A 311 14.15 7.17 -15.33
N ALA A 312 13.13 6.49 -15.86
CA ALA A 312 13.32 5.21 -16.55
C ALA A 312 14.22 5.34 -17.78
N HIS A 313 14.06 6.42 -18.55
CA HIS A 313 14.93 6.70 -19.70
C HIS A 313 16.40 6.87 -19.29
N ASP A 314 16.68 7.66 -18.26
CA ASP A 314 18.05 7.90 -17.82
C ASP A 314 18.65 6.67 -17.11
N LEU A 315 17.83 5.85 -16.43
CA LEU A 315 18.24 4.54 -15.92
C LEU A 315 18.64 3.58 -17.04
N VAL A 316 17.87 3.53 -18.13
CA VAL A 316 18.21 2.70 -19.30
C VAL A 316 19.50 3.18 -19.97
N ARG A 317 19.73 4.50 -20.05
CA ARG A 317 21.00 5.05 -20.55
C ARG A 317 22.18 4.71 -19.63
N ALA A 318 22.01 4.86 -18.32
CA ALA A 318 23.03 4.48 -17.35
C ALA A 318 23.31 2.98 -17.37
N TYR A 319 22.30 2.15 -17.62
CA TYR A 319 22.49 0.71 -17.86
C TYR A 319 23.29 0.45 -19.13
N ALA A 320 22.98 1.13 -20.25
CA ALA A 320 23.71 0.93 -21.50
C ALA A 320 25.21 1.25 -21.38
N SER A 321 25.60 2.18 -20.50
CA SER A 321 27.00 2.55 -20.28
C SER A 321 27.73 1.70 -19.23
N SER A 322 27.03 1.21 -18.20
CA SER A 322 27.64 0.52 -17.04
C SER A 322 27.39 -0.98 -17.00
N ARG A 323 26.36 -1.44 -17.71
CA ARG A 323 25.78 -2.79 -17.65
C ARG A 323 25.36 -3.23 -16.23
N ASP A 324 25.06 -2.28 -15.34
CA ASP A 324 24.66 -2.58 -13.97
C ASP A 324 23.20 -3.10 -13.91
N CYS A 325 23.03 -4.36 -13.49
CA CYS A 325 21.72 -5.02 -13.37
C CYS A 325 20.71 -4.24 -12.52
N LEU A 326 21.17 -3.46 -11.53
CA LEU A 326 20.29 -2.64 -10.71
C LEU A 326 19.57 -1.58 -11.53
N MET A 327 20.27 -0.94 -12.48
CA MET A 327 19.67 0.09 -13.34
C MET A 327 18.58 -0.50 -14.23
N ALA A 328 18.85 -1.67 -14.83
CA ALA A 328 17.87 -2.40 -15.63
C ALA A 328 16.67 -2.84 -14.80
N ALA A 329 16.91 -3.38 -13.60
CA ALA A 329 15.84 -3.82 -12.69
C ALA A 329 14.96 -2.65 -12.23
N ALA A 330 15.54 -1.49 -11.90
CA ALA A 330 14.80 -0.31 -11.51
C ALA A 330 13.97 0.27 -12.68
N ALA A 331 14.54 0.32 -13.89
CA ALA A 331 13.80 0.74 -15.08
C ALA A 331 12.64 -0.21 -15.39
N ALA A 332 12.87 -1.52 -15.32
CA ALA A 332 11.83 -2.53 -15.49
C ALA A 332 10.75 -2.44 -14.39
N ALA A 333 11.12 -2.15 -13.14
CA ALA A 333 10.16 -1.98 -12.07
C ALA A 333 9.23 -0.78 -12.31
N VAL A 334 9.76 0.34 -12.83
CA VAL A 334 8.95 1.50 -13.23
C VAL A 334 7.98 1.13 -14.35
N THR A 335 8.42 0.41 -15.39
CA THR A 335 7.53 0.02 -16.50
C THR A 335 6.46 -1.00 -16.08
N VAL A 336 6.83 -2.02 -15.31
CA VAL A 336 5.89 -3.01 -14.76
C VAL A 336 4.82 -2.32 -13.93
N GLN A 337 5.20 -1.36 -13.08
CA GLN A 337 4.25 -0.62 -12.26
C GLN A 337 3.20 0.10 -13.10
N TRP A 338 3.61 0.78 -14.17
CA TRP A 338 2.67 1.46 -15.05
C TRP A 338 1.68 0.51 -15.70
N VAL A 339 2.13 -0.68 -16.13
CA VAL A 339 1.26 -1.71 -16.68
C VAL A 339 0.24 -2.16 -15.65
N VAL A 340 0.69 -2.43 -14.42
CA VAL A 340 -0.19 -2.83 -13.30
C VAL A 340 -1.24 -1.76 -13.01
N TRP A 341 -0.85 -0.48 -12.99
CA TRP A 341 -1.78 0.62 -12.72
C TRP A 341 -2.77 0.85 -13.85
N SER A 342 -2.31 0.76 -15.09
CA SER A 342 -3.16 0.86 -16.26
C SER A 342 -4.20 -0.25 -16.24
N ALA A 343 -3.79 -1.49 -15.95
CA ALA A 343 -4.70 -2.62 -15.79
C ALA A 343 -5.70 -2.42 -14.64
N ALA A 344 -5.25 -1.89 -13.50
CA ALA A 344 -6.12 -1.59 -12.35
C ALA A 344 -7.15 -0.50 -12.69
N ALA A 345 -6.72 0.59 -13.33
CA ALA A 345 -7.60 1.68 -13.77
C ALA A 345 -8.63 1.20 -14.78
N MET A 346 -8.21 0.41 -15.79
CA MET A 346 -9.12 -0.18 -16.77
C MET A 346 -10.12 -1.13 -16.12
N SER A 347 -9.70 -1.92 -15.13
CA SER A 347 -10.58 -2.82 -14.38
C SER A 347 -11.64 -2.06 -13.57
N LEU A 348 -11.31 -0.88 -13.05
CA LEU A 348 -12.24 -0.01 -12.33
C LEU A 348 -13.22 0.72 -13.26
N LEU A 349 -12.77 1.07 -14.47
CA LEU A 349 -13.59 1.72 -15.50
C LEU A 349 -14.49 0.73 -16.25
N ALA A 350 -14.17 -0.58 -16.22
CA ALA A 350 -14.96 -1.59 -16.87
C ALA A 350 -16.42 -1.56 -16.34
N PRO A 351 -17.43 -1.56 -17.24
CA PRO A 351 -18.82 -1.60 -16.81
C PRO A 351 -19.04 -2.86 -15.97
N LYS A 352 -19.65 -2.71 -14.80
CA LYS A 352 -20.07 -3.86 -14.00
C LYS A 352 -20.92 -4.76 -14.91
N LYS A 353 -20.48 -6.01 -15.12
CA LYS A 353 -21.37 -7.03 -15.68
C LYS A 353 -22.62 -7.02 -14.82
N ALA A 354 -23.79 -6.94 -15.47
CA ALA A 354 -25.06 -7.02 -14.78
C ALA A 354 -24.98 -8.21 -13.82
N PRO A 355 -25.35 -8.03 -12.53
CA PRO A 355 -25.34 -9.15 -11.61
C PRO A 355 -26.15 -10.28 -12.26
N PRO A 356 -25.69 -11.54 -12.16
CA PRO A 356 -26.56 -12.65 -12.53
C PRO A 356 -27.90 -12.46 -11.81
N PRO A 357 -29.04 -12.74 -12.47
CA PRO A 357 -30.36 -12.49 -11.91
C PRO A 357 -30.40 -13.03 -10.50
N THR A 358 -30.52 -12.12 -9.54
CA THR A 358 -30.46 -12.44 -8.12
C THR A 358 -31.77 -13.13 -7.81
N TYR A 359 -31.74 -14.43 -7.53
CA TYR A 359 -32.89 -15.11 -6.97
C TYR A 359 -33.16 -14.47 -5.60
N GLN A 360 -34.18 -13.61 -5.52
CA GLN A 360 -34.66 -13.12 -4.23
C GLN A 360 -35.23 -14.32 -3.47
N CYS A 361 -34.45 -14.88 -2.55
CA CYS A 361 -34.98 -15.81 -1.57
C CYS A 361 -35.68 -14.97 -0.50
N GLU A 362 -36.94 -14.63 -0.76
CA GLU A 362 -37.78 -13.97 0.21
C GLU A 362 -38.08 -15.01 1.32
N LYS A 363 -37.35 -14.90 2.44
CA LYS A 363 -37.55 -15.78 3.59
C LYS A 363 -38.83 -15.36 4.33
N LYS A 364 -39.99 -15.69 3.77
CA LYS A 364 -41.28 -15.53 4.45
C LYS A 364 -41.39 -16.58 5.55
N ARG A 365 -41.20 -16.14 6.79
CA ARG A 365 -41.42 -16.97 7.99
C ARG A 365 -42.92 -17.12 8.20
N MET A 366 -43.52 -18.14 7.60
CA MET A 366 -44.93 -18.43 7.80
C MET A 366 -45.11 -19.24 9.08
N VAL A 367 -45.79 -18.64 10.06
CA VAL A 367 -46.30 -19.36 11.24
C VAL A 367 -47.74 -19.72 10.90
N ALA A 368 -47.95 -20.89 10.28
CA ALA A 368 -49.29 -21.44 10.13
C ALA A 368 -49.64 -22.17 11.44
N ALA A 369 -50.60 -21.63 12.19
CA ALA A 369 -51.17 -22.32 13.34
C ALA A 369 -52.16 -23.39 12.85
N ALA A 370 -51.66 -24.53 12.39
CA ALA A 370 -52.51 -25.68 12.08
C ALA A 370 -52.76 -26.47 13.38
N ARG A 371 -54.03 -26.66 13.75
CA ARG A 371 -54.42 -27.71 14.70
C ARG A 371 -54.02 -29.06 14.10
N ARG A 372 -53.57 -29.99 14.96
CA ARG A 372 -53.05 -31.31 14.57
C ARG A 372 -53.80 -31.90 13.38
N PRO A 373 -53.10 -32.19 12.26
CA PRO A 373 -53.72 -32.88 11.15
C PRO A 373 -53.91 -34.35 11.54
N ASP A 374 -55.11 -34.87 11.34
CA ASP A 374 -55.31 -36.30 11.13
C ASP A 374 -54.75 -36.66 9.75
N ASP A 375 -54.27 -37.90 9.59
CA ASP A 375 -53.29 -38.36 8.58
C ASP A 375 -53.61 -38.10 7.08
N ASP A 376 -54.78 -37.57 6.72
CA ASP A 376 -55.23 -37.39 5.33
C ASP A 376 -55.13 -35.95 4.78
N ASP A 377 -54.71 -34.95 5.58
CA ASP A 377 -54.90 -33.52 5.25
C ASP A 377 -53.67 -32.78 4.66
N TYR A 378 -52.69 -33.51 4.10
CA TYR A 378 -51.51 -32.89 3.47
C TYR A 378 -51.83 -32.07 2.20
N ALA A 379 -52.97 -32.32 1.57
CA ALA A 379 -53.44 -31.56 0.40
C ALA A 379 -53.79 -30.10 0.75
N THR A 380 -54.24 -29.86 1.98
CA THR A 380 -54.87 -28.59 2.40
C THR A 380 -53.84 -27.49 2.70
N LEU A 381 -52.59 -27.86 2.97
CA LEU A 381 -51.47 -26.91 3.15
C LEU A 381 -50.97 -26.31 1.82
N LEU A 382 -51.21 -26.99 0.69
CA LEU A 382 -50.85 -26.51 -0.65
C LEU A 382 -51.92 -25.62 -1.29
N ASP A 383 -53.18 -25.76 -0.88
CA ASP A 383 -54.32 -24.99 -1.44
C ASP A 383 -54.37 -23.52 -0.99
N VAL A 384 -53.58 -23.13 0.01
CA VAL A 384 -53.52 -21.75 0.52
C VAL A 384 -52.75 -20.80 -0.41
N TRP A 385 -52.14 -21.30 -1.50
CA TRP A 385 -51.30 -20.47 -2.37
C TRP A 385 -51.52 -20.73 -3.87
N ARG A 386 -52.20 -19.79 -4.54
CA ARG A 386 -52.26 -19.73 -6.01
C ARG A 386 -51.20 -18.74 -6.52
N PRO A 387 -50.10 -19.20 -7.15
CA PRO A 387 -49.17 -18.28 -7.81
C PRO A 387 -49.84 -17.60 -9.01
N GLU A 388 -49.40 -16.38 -9.33
CA GLU A 388 -49.76 -15.70 -10.58
C GLU A 388 -49.26 -16.53 -11.79
N PRO A 389 -49.97 -16.52 -12.94
CA PRO A 389 -49.71 -17.44 -14.07
C PRO A 389 -48.30 -17.31 -14.70
N ASP A 390 -47.54 -16.28 -14.37
CA ASP A 390 -46.22 -15.99 -14.94
C ASP A 390 -45.03 -16.34 -14.01
N GLU A 391 -45.29 -16.90 -12.82
CA GLU A 391 -44.24 -17.26 -11.86
C GLU A 391 -43.96 -18.77 -11.84
N VAL A 392 -42.70 -19.15 -12.05
CA VAL A 392 -42.23 -20.52 -11.80
C VAL A 392 -41.68 -20.57 -10.38
N MET A 393 -42.31 -21.39 -9.52
CA MET A 393 -41.89 -21.57 -8.12
C MET A 393 -41.25 -22.93 -7.89
N ILE A 394 -40.12 -22.94 -7.17
CA ILE A 394 -39.55 -24.15 -6.58
C ILE A 394 -39.71 -24.03 -5.06
N ILE A 395 -40.46 -24.95 -4.45
CA ILE A 395 -40.67 -25.01 -3.00
C ILE A 395 -39.72 -26.05 -2.41
N CYS A 396 -38.80 -25.61 -1.55
CA CYS A 396 -37.94 -26.50 -0.78
C CYS A 396 -38.37 -26.49 0.69
N VAL A 397 -38.88 -27.62 1.19
CA VAL A 397 -39.22 -27.78 2.60
C VAL A 397 -37.97 -28.25 3.36
N HIS A 398 -37.49 -27.44 4.31
CA HIS A 398 -36.30 -27.74 5.11
C HIS A 398 -36.70 -28.00 6.57
N GLY A 399 -37.16 -29.23 6.83
CA GLY A 399 -37.49 -29.73 8.16
C GLY A 399 -38.81 -29.21 8.75
N TYR A 400 -39.42 -30.03 9.60
CA TYR A 400 -40.58 -29.67 10.42
C TYR A 400 -40.24 -29.85 11.90
N PHE A 401 -40.80 -28.99 12.74
CA PHE A 401 -40.69 -29.08 14.20
C PHE A 401 -42.10 -29.21 14.78
N VAL A 402 -42.35 -30.25 15.56
CA VAL A 402 -43.66 -30.51 16.18
C VAL A 402 -43.55 -30.18 17.66
N GLU A 403 -44.28 -29.17 18.11
CA GLU A 403 -44.35 -28.78 19.52
C GLU A 403 -45.81 -28.80 19.99
N LYS A 404 -46.13 -29.86 20.75
CA LYS A 404 -47.38 -30.25 21.44
C LYS A 404 -48.73 -30.00 20.76
N ASP A 405 -49.00 -28.83 20.20
CA ASP A 405 -50.26 -28.48 19.52
C ASP A 405 -50.09 -27.78 18.15
N TYR A 406 -48.85 -27.56 17.69
CA TYR A 406 -48.55 -26.91 16.40
C TYR A 406 -47.41 -27.58 15.64
N VAL A 407 -47.52 -27.61 14.31
CA VAL A 407 -46.44 -27.99 13.39
C VAL A 407 -45.89 -26.73 12.75
N THR A 408 -44.60 -26.47 12.95
CA THR A 408 -43.92 -25.36 12.27
C THR A 408 -43.16 -25.91 11.05
N VAL A 409 -43.58 -25.50 9.85
CA VAL A 409 -42.92 -25.87 8.59
C VAL A 409 -42.11 -24.68 8.08
N ASN A 410 -40.80 -24.86 7.93
CA ASN A 410 -39.96 -23.86 7.27
C ASN A 410 -40.02 -24.07 5.76
N VAL A 411 -40.85 -23.26 5.10
CA VAL A 411 -40.97 -23.25 3.64
C VAL A 411 -40.03 -22.19 3.05
N PHE A 412 -39.18 -22.59 2.12
CA PHE A 412 -38.42 -21.66 1.29
C PHE A 412 -39.02 -21.68 -0.11
N SER A 413 -39.54 -20.54 -0.57
CA SER A 413 -40.02 -20.36 -1.94
C SER A 413 -38.97 -19.63 -2.77
N HIS A 414 -38.64 -20.19 -3.93
CA HIS A 414 -37.93 -19.47 -4.98
C HIS A 414 -38.92 -19.03 -6.05
N THR A 415 -39.18 -17.72 -6.20
CA THR A 415 -39.99 -17.18 -7.29
C THR A 415 -39.09 -16.69 -8.42
N LYS A 416 -39.42 -17.09 -9.65
CA LYS A 416 -38.80 -16.57 -10.88
C LYS A 416 -39.81 -15.73 -11.63
N ARG A 417 -39.70 -14.41 -11.55
CA ARG A 417 -40.42 -13.49 -12.44
C ARG A 417 -39.71 -13.45 -13.79
N LYS A 418 -40.40 -13.79 -14.87
CA LYS A 418 -39.92 -13.48 -16.22
C LYS A 418 -39.97 -11.95 -16.38
N SER A 419 -38.82 -11.31 -16.57
CA SER A 419 -38.73 -9.92 -17.02
C SER A 419 -38.89 -9.85 -18.54
#